data_AF-A0A9N9CWW6-F1
#
_entry.id   AF-A0A9N9CWW6-F1
#
_cell.length_a   1.000
_cell.length_b   1.000
_cell.length_c   1.000
_cell.angle_alpha   90.00
_cell.angle_beta   90.00
_cell.angle_gamma   90.00
#
_symmetry.space_group_name_H-M   'P 1'
#
loop_
_entity.id
_entity.type
_entity.pdbx_description
1 polymer ?
#
loop_
_entity_poly.entity_id
_entity_poly.type
_entity_poly.pdbx_seq_one_letter_code
_entity_poly.pdbx_strand_id
1 'polypeptide(L)'
;MNNLYKHALKQEKTLQEDITKFEKEEDISVGIQGQISVGLTSLKRTIDDYEGLAKREMILVKQEKAFSNVSKLRENYIGLKNQFDRLKQREANKMSQNNRIELLGRRHNAST
;
A
#
# COMPACT_ATOMS: atom_id res chain seq x y z
N MET A 1 4.44 -26.78 1.09
CA MET A 1 4.43 -25.36 0.68
C MET A 1 3.74 -24.56 1.79
N ASN A 2 4.37 -23.52 2.35
CA ASN A 2 3.83 -22.78 3.50
C ASN A 2 2.59 -21.96 3.08
N ASN A 3 1.44 -22.20 3.73
CA ASN A 3 0.16 -21.56 3.40
C ASN A 3 0.19 -20.04 3.64
N LEU A 4 0.92 -19.59 4.66
CA LEU A 4 1.02 -18.20 5.05
C LEU A 4 1.81 -17.38 4.02
N TYR A 5 2.88 -17.96 3.46
CA TYR A 5 3.62 -17.34 2.35
C TYR A 5 2.73 -17.14 1.12
N LYS A 6 1.95 -18.16 0.73
CA LYS A 6 1.00 -18.04 -0.39
C LYS A 6 -0.07 -16.98 -0.12
N HIS A 7 -0.54 -16.89 1.11
CA HIS A 7 -1.50 -15.86 1.53
C HIS A 7 -0.90 -14.46 1.42
N ALA A 8 0.34 -14.26 1.89
CA ALA A 8 1.06 -12.99 1.75
C ALA A 8 1.21 -12.58 0.29
N LEU A 9 1.59 -13.49 -0.60
CA LEU A 9 1.70 -13.22 -2.05
C LEU A 9 0.35 -12.80 -2.67
N LYS A 10 -0.76 -13.41 -2.21
CA LYS A 10 -2.10 -13.02 -2.68
C LYS A 10 -2.46 -11.61 -2.19
N GLN A 11 -2.19 -11.30 -0.92
CA GLN A 11 -2.41 -9.96 -0.35
C GLN A 11 -1.57 -8.90 -1.08
N GLU A 12 -0.30 -9.20 -1.36
CA GLU A 12 0.60 -8.33 -2.14
C GLU A 12 0.03 -8.05 -3.54
N LYS A 13 -0.41 -9.09 -4.25
CA LYS A 13 -1.01 -8.94 -5.59
C LYS A 13 -2.25 -8.06 -5.57
N THR A 14 -3.18 -8.29 -4.64
CA THR A 14 -4.39 -7.48 -4.50
C THR A 14 -4.05 -6.03 -4.15
N LEU A 15 -3.08 -5.79 -3.28
CA LEU A 15 -2.60 -4.44 -2.96
C LEU A 15 -2.00 -3.73 -4.17
N GLN A 16 -1.20 -4.44 -4.98
CA GLN A 16 -0.62 -3.87 -6.19
C GLN A 16 -1.73 -3.48 -7.19
N GLU A 17 -2.76 -4.31 -7.34
CA GLU A 17 -3.92 -4.00 -8.19
C GLU A 17 -4.66 -2.75 -7.70
N ASP A 18 -4.96 -2.66 -6.40
CA ASP A 18 -5.66 -1.51 -5.83
C ASP A 18 -4.83 -0.22 -5.91
N ILE A 19 -3.51 -0.28 -5.64
CA ILE A 19 -2.60 0.86 -5.80
C ILE A 19 -2.51 1.28 -7.27
N THR A 20 -2.52 0.34 -8.21
CA THR A 20 -2.49 0.64 -9.65
C THR A 20 -3.78 1.35 -10.10
N LYS A 21 -4.95 0.93 -9.60
CA LYS A 21 -6.22 1.64 -9.86
C LYS A 21 -6.19 3.07 -9.34
N PHE A 22 -5.64 3.25 -8.14
CA PHE A 22 -5.46 4.58 -7.55
C PHE A 22 -4.49 5.45 -8.37
N GLU A 23 -3.37 4.88 -8.79
CA GLU A 23 -2.35 5.57 -9.60
C GLU A 23 -2.87 6.02 -10.97
N LYS A 24 -3.68 5.17 -11.61
CA LYS A 24 -4.32 5.47 -12.90
C LYS A 24 -5.53 6.40 -12.79
N GLU A 25 -5.86 6.83 -11.57
CA GLU A 25 -7.03 7.67 -11.28
C GLU A 25 -8.35 7.01 -11.72
N GLU A 26 -8.39 5.67 -11.83
CA GLU A 26 -9.61 4.89 -12.11
C GLU A 26 -10.56 4.93 -10.90
N ASP A 27 -10.00 4.93 -9.69
CA ASP A 27 -10.71 5.15 -8.43
C ASP A 27 -9.79 5.85 -7.43
N ILE A 28 -10.13 7.09 -7.04
CA ILE A 28 -9.42 7.89 -6.04
C ILE A 28 -10.24 8.10 -4.76
N SER A 29 -11.33 7.36 -4.60
CA SER A 29 -12.26 7.51 -3.48
C SER A 29 -11.59 7.25 -2.12
N VAL A 30 -12.19 7.79 -1.06
CA VAL A 30 -11.76 7.48 0.32
C VAL A 30 -11.91 5.98 0.62
N GLY A 31 -12.84 5.30 -0.06
CA GLY A 31 -13.07 3.86 0.08
C GLY A 31 -11.85 3.03 -0.31
N ILE A 32 -11.32 3.23 -1.53
CA ILE A 32 -10.13 2.49 -1.99
C ILE A 32 -8.88 2.84 -1.17
N GLN A 33 -8.74 4.10 -0.73
CA GLN A 33 -7.65 4.50 0.16
C GLN A 33 -7.71 3.77 1.52
N GLY A 34 -8.92 3.60 2.07
CA GLY A 34 -9.17 2.81 3.27
C GLY A 34 -8.86 1.33 3.05
N GLN A 35 -9.30 0.76 1.93
CA GLN A 35 -9.03 -0.62 1.55
C GLN A 35 -7.53 -0.89 1.44
N ILE A 36 -6.77 -0.03 0.75
CA ILE A 36 -5.30 -0.14 0.64
C ILE A 36 -4.65 -0.06 2.02
N SER A 37 -5.10 0.85 2.89
CA SER A 37 -4.55 1.01 4.24
C SER A 37 -4.77 -0.23 5.12
N VAL A 38 -5.95 -0.83 5.03
CA VAL A 38 -6.27 -2.10 5.71
C VAL A 38 -5.44 -3.24 5.12
N GLY A 39 -5.34 -3.32 3.80
CA GLY A 39 -4.53 -4.33 3.11
C GLY A 39 -3.06 -4.28 3.52
N LEU A 40 -2.45 -3.09 3.57
CA LEU A 40 -1.07 -2.89 4.03
C LEU A 40 -0.88 -3.36 5.47
N THR A 41 -1.83 -3.04 6.35
CA THR A 41 -1.80 -3.49 7.76
C THR A 41 -1.91 -5.01 7.86
N SER A 42 -2.79 -5.62 7.05
CA SER A 42 -3.01 -7.06 7.02
C SER A 42 -1.80 -7.80 6.45
N LEU A 43 -1.19 -7.31 5.36
CA LEU A 43 0.03 -7.86 4.78
C LEU A 43 1.19 -7.82 5.78
N LYS A 44 1.38 -6.70 6.49
CA LYS A 44 2.41 -6.58 7.52
C LYS A 44 2.26 -7.65 8.61
N ARG A 45 1.04 -7.85 9.13
CA ARG A 45 0.77 -8.91 10.12
C ARG A 45 1.10 -10.30 9.57
N THR A 46 0.68 -10.63 8.35
CA THR A 46 1.00 -11.91 7.71
C THR A 46 2.52 -12.12 7.57
N ILE A 47 3.27 -11.07 7.23
CA ILE A 47 4.73 -11.11 7.14
C ILE A 47 5.36 -11.41 8.51
N ASP A 48 4.91 -10.71 9.55
CA ASP A 48 5.43 -10.87 10.91
C ASP A 48 5.10 -12.28 11.46
N ASP A 49 3.90 -12.79 11.20
CA ASP A 49 3.50 -14.17 11.53
C ASP A 49 4.38 -15.20 10.78
N TYR A 50 4.69 -14.94 9.51
CA TYR A 50 5.53 -15.81 8.69
C TYR A 50 6.99 -15.81 9.14
N GLU A 51 7.52 -14.65 9.56
CA GLU A 51 8.83 -14.56 10.20
C GLU A 51 8.85 -15.34 11.53
N GLY A 52 7.78 -15.27 12.32
CA GLY A 52 7.64 -16.07 13.53
C GLY A 52 7.72 -17.58 13.26
N LEU A 53 7.10 -18.06 12.18
CA LEU A 53 7.21 -19.45 11.74
C LEU A 53 8.62 -19.79 11.24
N ALA A 54 9.26 -18.89 10.49
CA ALA A 54 10.62 -19.09 9.99
C ALA A 54 11.63 -19.27 11.13
N LYS A 55 11.48 -18.50 12.22
CA LYS A 55 12.33 -18.61 13.42
C LYS A 55 12.20 -19.96 14.15
N ARG A 56 11.06 -20.65 14.02
CA ARG A 56 10.78 -21.94 14.67
C ARG A 56 11.08 -23.15 13.77
N GLU A 57 11.39 -22.93 12.49
CA GLU A 57 11.76 -24.00 11.56
C GLU A 57 13.11 -24.61 11.94
N MET A 58 13.15 -25.93 12.13
CA MET A 58 14.35 -26.65 12.58
C MET A 58 15.27 -27.05 11.41
N ILE A 59 14.72 -27.16 10.20
CA ILE A 59 15.48 -27.55 9.02
C ILE A 59 16.16 -26.29 8.45
N LEU A 60 17.47 -26.16 8.66
CA LEU A 60 18.27 -24.99 8.28
C LEU A 60 18.00 -24.49 6.84
N VAL A 61 18.03 -25.39 5.85
CA VAL A 61 17.77 -25.01 4.44
C VAL A 61 16.37 -24.43 4.23
N LYS A 62 15.36 -24.94 4.95
CA LYS A 62 13.99 -24.42 4.88
C LYS A 62 13.87 -23.08 5.62
N GLN A 63 14.58 -22.94 6.74
CA GLN A 63 14.66 -21.71 7.51
C GLN A 63 15.30 -20.59 6.70
N GLU A 64 16.46 -20.82 6.08
CA GLU A 64 17.13 -19.84 5.21
C GLU A 64 16.22 -19.39 4.06
N LYS A 65 15.56 -20.35 3.40
CA LYS A 65 14.57 -20.05 2.36
C LYS A 65 13.40 -19.21 2.89
N ALA A 66 12.91 -19.53 4.09
CA ALA A 66 11.83 -18.76 4.72
C ALA A 66 12.27 -17.33 5.06
N PHE A 67 13.48 -17.14 5.59
CA PHE A 67 14.02 -15.79 5.84
C PHE A 67 14.24 -15.01 4.55
N SER A 68 14.74 -15.64 3.48
CA SER A 68 14.85 -15.00 2.16
C SER A 68 13.48 -14.53 1.65
N ASN A 69 12.45 -15.36 1.79
CA ASN A 69 11.08 -15.00 1.42
C ASN A 69 10.53 -13.84 2.28
N VAL A 70 10.77 -13.85 3.60
CA VAL A 70 10.38 -12.75 4.50
C VAL A 70 11.05 -11.45 4.08
N SER A 71 12.36 -11.49 3.76
CA SER A 71 13.11 -10.31 3.30
C SER A 71 12.49 -9.71 2.04
N LYS A 72 12.18 -10.55 1.04
CA LYS A 72 11.53 -10.10 -0.21
C LYS A 72 10.15 -9.50 0.04
N LEU A 73 9.33 -10.14 0.88
CA LEU A 73 8.01 -9.62 1.23
C LEU A 73 8.10 -8.27 1.96
N ARG A 74 9.10 -8.08 2.83
CA ARG A 74 9.33 -6.79 3.52
C ARG A 74 9.75 -5.69 2.54
N GLU A 75 10.63 -6.00 1.60
CA GLU A 75 11.03 -5.07 0.54
C GLU A 75 9.83 -4.64 -0.30
N ASN A 76 9.03 -5.61 -0.77
CA ASN A 76 7.83 -5.35 -1.55
C ASN A 76 6.80 -4.52 -0.76
N TYR A 77 6.58 -4.86 0.52
CA TYR A 77 5.71 -4.10 1.41
C TYR A 77 6.14 -2.63 1.54
N ILE A 78 7.42 -2.37 1.73
CA ILE A 78 7.96 -1.00 1.82
C ILE A 78 7.74 -0.28 0.48
N GLY A 79 7.98 -0.96 -0.65
CA GLY A 79 7.72 -0.43 -1.98
C GLY A 79 6.27 0.01 -2.18
N LEU A 80 5.31 -0.88 -1.87
CA LEU A 80 3.87 -0.62 -1.97
C LEU A 80 3.45 0.53 -1.05
N LYS A 81 3.92 0.53 0.20
CA LYS A 81 3.62 1.60 1.16
C LYS A 81 4.12 2.95 0.66
N ASN A 82 5.35 3.01 0.17
CA ASN A 82 5.94 4.23 -0.37
C ASN A 82 5.22 4.72 -1.62
N GLN A 83 4.80 3.83 -2.52
CA GLN A 83 3.96 4.20 -3.67
C GLN A 83 2.65 4.83 -3.20
N PHE A 84 1.94 4.18 -2.28
CA PHE A 84 0.67 4.68 -1.78
C PHE A 84 0.80 6.04 -1.06
N ASP A 85 1.84 6.22 -0.23
CA ASP A 85 2.09 7.50 0.44
C ASP A 85 2.36 8.65 -0.55
N ARG A 86 3.11 8.39 -1.63
CA ARG A 86 3.32 9.38 -2.71
C ARG A 86 2.02 9.73 -3.43
N LEU A 87 1.18 8.74 -3.72
CA LEU A 87 -0.08 8.95 -4.43
C LEU A 87 -1.07 9.77 -3.58
N LYS A 88 -1.19 9.49 -2.28
CA LYS A 88 -1.98 10.32 -1.36
C LYS A 88 -1.51 11.77 -1.35
N GLN A 89 -0.19 12.00 -1.31
CA GLN A 89 0.35 13.35 -1.32
C GLN A 89 0.04 14.07 -2.64
N ARG A 90 0.12 13.37 -3.78
CA ARG A 90 -0.24 13.91 -5.10
C ARG A 90 -1.72 14.34 -5.13
N GLU A 91 -2.63 13.51 -4.64
CA GLU A 91 -4.06 13.84 -4.61
C GLU A 91 -4.38 14.98 -3.63
N ALA A 92 -3.78 15.00 -2.45
CA ALA A 92 -3.94 16.10 -1.49
C ALA A 92 -3.45 17.45 -2.06
N ASN A 93 -2.34 17.43 -2.81
CA ASN A 93 -1.80 18.61 -3.48
C ASN A 93 -2.73 19.10 -4.60
N LYS A 94 -3.28 18.20 -5.41
CA LYS A 94 -4.27 18.55 -6.47
C LYS A 94 -5.51 19.21 -5.87
N MET A 95 -6.09 18.63 -4.83
CA MET A 95 -7.27 19.20 -4.15
C MET A 95 -6.96 20.59 -3.58
N SER A 96 -5.79 20.77 -2.96
CA SER A 96 -5.37 22.06 -2.41
C SER A 96 -5.19 23.14 -3.50
N GLN A 97 -4.62 22.76 -4.65
CA GLN A 97 -4.47 23.67 -5.80
C GLN A 97 -5.82 24.06 -6.39
N ASN A 98 -6.74 23.12 -6.56
CA ASN A 98 -8.09 23.39 -7.07
C ASN A 98 -8.85 24.34 -6.14
N ASN A 99 -8.84 24.08 -4.84
CA ASN A 99 -9.47 24.96 -3.85
C ASN A 99 -8.91 26.39 -3.90
N ARG A 100 -7.58 26.53 -4.07
CA ARG A 100 -6.95 27.85 -4.21
C ARG A 100 -7.40 28.59 -5.47
N ILE A 101 -7.47 27.90 -6.61
CA ILE A 101 -7.93 28.48 -7.88
C ILE A 101 -9.38 28.94 -7.74
N GLU A 102 -10.26 28.12 -7.17
CA GLU A 102 -11.67 28.47 -6.95
C GLU A 102 -11.84 29.70 -6.05
N LEU A 103 -11.09 29.78 -4.94
CA LEU A 103 -11.13 30.94 -4.05
C LEU A 103 -10.67 32.23 -4.75
N LEU A 104 -9.62 32.15 -5.56
CA LEU A 104 -9.13 33.30 -6.32
C LEU A 104 -10.08 33.69 -7.46
N GLY A 105 -10.71 32.74 -8.14
CA GLY A 105 -11.73 33.00 -9.16
C GLY A 105 -12.97 33.67 -8.59
N ARG A 106 -13.45 33.23 -7.42
CA ARG A 106 -14.62 33.84 -6.74
C ARG A 106 -14.37 35.27 -6.30
N ARG A 107 -13.14 35.64 -5.90
CA ARG A 107 -12.82 37.02 -5.49
C ARG A 107 -12.96 38.04 -6.62
N HIS A 108 -12.77 37.64 -7.88
CA HIS A 108 -12.94 38.54 -9.02
C HIS A 108 -14.42 38.82 -9.34
N ASN A 109 -15.33 37.90 -8.99
CA ASN A 109 -16.77 38.04 -9.27
C ASN A 109 -17.56 38.75 -8.17
N ALA A 110 -16.98 38.94 -6.97
CA ALA A 110 -17.65 39.62 -5.85
C ALA A 110 -17.38 41.14 -5.79
N SER A 111 -16.75 41.71 -6.83
CA SER A 111 -16.47 43.15 -6.95
C SER A 111 -17.32 43.74 -8.08
N THR A 112 -18.65 43.79 -7.92
CA THR A 112 -19.54 44.65 -8.74
C THR A 112 -20.72 45.12 -7.90
#